data_AF-A0A957C531-F1
#
_entry.id   AF-A0A957C531-F1
#
_cell.length_a   1.000
_cell.length_b   1.000
_cell.length_c   1.000
_cell.angle_alpha   90.00
_cell.angle_beta   90.00
_cell.angle_gamma   90.00
#
_symmetry.space_group_name_H-M   'P 1'
#
loop_
_entity.id
_entity.type
_entity.pdbx_description
1 polymer ?
#
loop_
_entity_poly.entity_id
_entity_poly.type
_entity_poly.pdbx_seq_one_letter_code
_entity_poly.pdbx_strand_id
1 'polypeptide(L)'
;MQLTSILTDKHLYTPQLRKFAQKTVQLCSSRWMILALIVLGILRGIFLLMAYPPAHMSDADLFFLYAERIYGAHNWPLLDQVTYPLYPALILVTYKWFGSAYLLVAVQFVMSVSIAPLYYYALKPYSAVLATLVALVTLVDFQSGTTFNFTGAEPLYMLLIALTFTVLMRQTAPEASRNWSVSDSTVGILLVLMWLTRTIGRYLILPYGIVFFLYTRSIKRTLTLIAGFVVALLAYMLLSTLVLGDVAGLNATDYAFTRIMHHHPEWVDADNGPYTKQWLEYTPGCTS
;
A
#
# COMPACT_ATOMS: atom_id res chain seq x y z
N MET A 1 25.94 15.43 5.11
CA MET A 1 27.15 16.26 5.31
C MET A 1 28.42 15.74 4.59
N GLN A 2 28.54 14.45 4.24
CA GLN A 2 29.78 13.89 3.62
C GLN A 2 29.89 14.06 2.08
N LEU A 3 28.79 14.13 1.32
CA LEU A 3 28.86 14.32 -0.15
C LEU A 3 29.36 15.72 -0.55
N THR A 4 29.09 16.73 0.27
CA THR A 4 29.58 18.10 0.08
C THR A 4 31.09 18.21 0.25
N SER A 5 31.72 17.41 1.13
CA SER A 5 33.17 17.47 1.34
C SER A 5 33.98 16.83 0.21
N ILE A 6 33.43 15.79 -0.44
CA ILE A 6 34.06 15.11 -1.59
C ILE A 6 33.99 15.99 -2.85
N LEU A 7 32.90 16.75 -3.04
CA LEU A 7 32.73 17.67 -4.17
C LEU A 7 33.60 18.95 -4.08
N THR A 8 34.10 19.26 -2.88
CA THR A 8 35.00 20.40 -2.64
C THR A 8 36.47 20.10 -2.85
N ASP A 9 36.85 18.83 -3.02
CA ASP A 9 38.25 18.47 -3.23
C ASP A 9 38.73 19.02 -4.58
N LYS A 10 39.71 19.94 -4.54
CA LYS A 10 40.15 20.73 -5.71
C LYS A 10 40.94 19.90 -6.72
N HIS A 11 41.40 18.72 -6.33
CA HIS A 11 42.28 17.89 -7.16
C HIS A 11 41.55 16.86 -8.03
N LEU A 12 40.25 16.63 -7.83
CA LEU A 12 39.52 15.51 -8.44
C LEU A 12 38.53 15.91 -9.56
N TYR A 13 38.14 17.18 -9.70
CA TYR A 13 37.06 17.59 -10.62
C TYR A 13 37.37 18.86 -11.41
N THR A 14 37.03 18.84 -12.71
CA THR A 14 37.04 20.05 -13.53
C THR A 14 36.00 21.06 -13.01
N PRO A 15 36.23 22.38 -13.20
CA PRO A 15 35.32 23.42 -12.70
C PRO A 15 33.89 23.32 -13.28
N GLN A 16 33.72 22.72 -14.46
CA GLN A 16 32.41 22.46 -15.05
C GLN A 16 31.65 21.34 -14.31
N LEU A 17 32.32 20.23 -14.00
CA LEU A 17 31.74 19.12 -13.23
C LEU A 17 31.29 19.56 -11.83
N ARG A 18 32.07 20.43 -11.18
CA ARG A 18 31.70 20.99 -9.88
C ARG A 18 30.44 21.87 -9.95
N LYS A 19 30.34 22.74 -10.96
CA LYS A 19 29.14 23.57 -11.19
C LYS A 19 27.91 22.70 -11.47
N PHE A 20 28.06 21.65 -12.26
CA PHE A 20 26.99 20.70 -12.54
C PHE A 20 26.54 19.98 -11.26
N ALA A 21 27.47 19.42 -10.49
CA ALA A 21 27.15 18.72 -9.23
C ALA A 21 26.45 19.63 -8.21
N GLN A 22 26.90 20.88 -8.07
CA GLN A 22 26.25 21.86 -7.20
C GLN A 22 24.81 22.17 -7.63
N LYS A 23 24.57 22.39 -8.93
CA LYS A 23 23.22 22.60 -9.47
C LYS A 23 22.33 21.38 -9.24
N THR A 24 22.84 20.17 -9.47
CA THR A 24 22.10 18.93 -9.25
C THR A 24 21.70 18.76 -7.79
N VAL A 25 22.63 18.97 -6.85
CA VAL A 25 22.32 18.92 -5.42
C VAL A 25 21.29 19.98 -5.03
N GLN A 26 21.42 21.21 -5.56
CA GLN A 26 20.46 22.29 -5.30
C GLN A 26 19.05 21.95 -5.81
N LEU A 27 18.94 21.38 -7.01
CA LEU A 27 17.68 20.95 -7.58
C LEU A 27 17.08 19.79 -6.76
N CYS A 28 17.86 18.75 -6.50
CA CYS A 28 17.45 17.56 -5.72
C CYS A 28 17.05 17.88 -4.28
N SER A 29 17.63 18.92 -3.67
CA SER A 29 17.33 19.33 -2.30
C SER A 29 16.14 20.29 -2.19
N SER A 30 15.66 20.82 -3.32
CA SER A 30 14.57 21.80 -3.39
C SER A 30 13.32 21.36 -2.62
N ARG A 31 12.65 22.32 -1.98
CA ARG A 31 11.33 22.10 -1.34
C ARG A 31 10.25 21.69 -2.33
N TRP A 32 10.39 22.09 -3.58
CA TRP A 32 9.44 21.80 -4.65
C TRP A 32 9.59 20.40 -5.24
N MET A 33 10.63 19.66 -4.87
CA MET A 33 10.88 18.32 -5.40
C MET A 33 9.74 17.34 -5.08
N ILE A 34 9.17 17.40 -3.88
CA ILE A 34 8.04 16.55 -3.51
C ILE A 34 6.82 16.85 -4.40
N LEU A 35 6.52 18.13 -4.62
CA LEU A 35 5.42 18.53 -5.50
C LEU A 35 5.68 18.07 -6.94
N ALA A 36 6.90 18.23 -7.44
CA ALA A 36 7.28 17.75 -8.77
C ALA A 36 7.11 16.23 -8.90
N LEU A 37 7.51 15.45 -7.90
CA LEU A 37 7.32 13.99 -7.88
C LEU A 37 5.84 13.59 -7.82
N ILE A 38 5.01 14.32 -7.08
CA ILE A 38 3.55 14.11 -7.07
C ILE A 38 2.97 14.38 -8.46
N VAL A 39 3.31 15.49 -9.09
CA VAL A 39 2.85 15.82 -10.45
C VAL A 39 3.27 14.75 -11.45
N LEU A 40 4.54 14.31 -11.41
CA LEU A 40 5.02 13.22 -12.26
C LEU A 40 4.30 11.89 -11.96
N GLY A 41 4.02 11.60 -10.69
CA GLY A 41 3.24 10.44 -10.27
C GLY A 41 1.82 10.47 -10.82
N ILE A 42 1.16 11.62 -10.78
CA ILE A 42 -0.19 11.81 -11.36
C ILE A 42 -0.14 11.59 -12.87
N LEU A 43 0.81 12.22 -13.58
CA LEU A 43 0.95 12.08 -15.03
C LEU A 43 1.20 10.61 -15.43
N ARG A 44 2.09 9.92 -14.71
CA ARG A 44 2.34 8.48 -14.88
C ARG A 44 1.07 7.67 -14.62
N GLY A 45 0.37 7.92 -13.52
CA GLY A 45 -0.87 7.22 -13.19
C GLY A 45 -1.95 7.39 -14.25
N ILE A 46 -2.16 8.61 -14.76
CA ILE A 46 -3.12 8.89 -15.84
C ILE A 46 -2.71 8.15 -17.11
N PHE A 47 -1.44 8.24 -17.50
CA PHE A 47 -0.92 7.52 -18.66
C PHE A 47 -1.15 6.01 -18.55
N LEU A 48 -0.85 5.42 -17.38
CA LEU A 48 -1.03 4.00 -17.14
C LEU A 48 -2.51 3.59 -17.13
N LEU A 49 -3.41 4.39 -16.54
CA LEU A 49 -4.85 4.14 -16.60
C LEU A 49 -5.40 4.18 -18.04
N MET A 50 -4.87 5.07 -18.88
CA MET A 50 -5.26 5.14 -20.29
C MET A 50 -4.72 3.95 -21.09
N ALA A 51 -3.50 3.49 -20.79
CA ALA A 51 -2.86 2.39 -21.50
C ALA A 51 -3.33 1.00 -21.02
N TYR A 52 -3.65 0.89 -19.73
CA TYR A 52 -4.06 -0.33 -19.04
C TYR A 52 -5.27 0.01 -18.17
N PRO A 53 -6.49 -0.13 -18.69
CA PRO A 53 -7.69 0.18 -17.92
C PRO A 53 -7.75 -0.67 -16.65
N PRO A 54 -8.42 -0.18 -15.59
CA PRO A 54 -8.62 -0.97 -14.38
C PRO A 54 -9.20 -2.34 -14.70
N ALA A 55 -8.67 -3.36 -14.04
CA ALA A 55 -9.07 -4.75 -14.27
C ALA A 55 -8.95 -5.58 -12.99
N HIS A 56 -9.50 -6.77 -13.01
CA HIS A 56 -9.35 -7.73 -11.92
C HIS A 56 -8.07 -8.58 -12.08
N MET A 57 -7.36 -8.82 -10.97
CA MET A 57 -6.30 -9.83 -10.93
C MET A 57 -6.91 -11.24 -10.87
N SER A 58 -6.09 -12.28 -11.10
CA SER A 58 -6.55 -13.69 -11.05
C SER A 58 -7.26 -14.07 -9.76
N ASP A 59 -6.93 -13.38 -8.67
CA ASP A 59 -7.41 -13.69 -7.33
C ASP A 59 -8.47 -12.68 -6.85
N ALA A 60 -8.92 -11.76 -7.72
CA ALA A 60 -9.86 -10.69 -7.36
C ALA A 60 -11.17 -11.24 -6.80
N ASP A 61 -11.71 -12.30 -7.43
CA ASP A 61 -12.95 -12.97 -7.01
C ASP A 61 -12.86 -13.42 -5.55
N LEU A 62 -11.71 -13.94 -5.12
CA LEU A 62 -11.49 -14.37 -3.74
C LEU A 62 -11.54 -13.19 -2.76
N PHE A 63 -11.07 -12.00 -3.16
CA PHE A 63 -11.14 -10.82 -2.31
C PHE A 63 -12.57 -10.28 -2.17
N PHE A 64 -13.38 -10.32 -3.24
CA PHE A 64 -14.80 -9.96 -3.18
C PHE A 64 -15.61 -10.94 -2.34
N LEU A 65 -15.43 -12.25 -2.55
CA LEU A 65 -16.06 -13.30 -1.74
C LEU A 65 -15.67 -13.18 -0.26
N TYR A 66 -14.43 -12.79 0.04
CA TYR A 66 -14.03 -12.55 1.42
C TYR A 66 -14.65 -11.27 1.99
N ALA A 67 -14.81 -10.21 1.19
CA ALA A 67 -15.50 -9.00 1.63
C ALA A 67 -16.98 -9.27 1.97
N GLU A 68 -17.67 -10.09 1.18
CA GLU A 68 -19.03 -10.56 1.46
C GLU A 68 -19.12 -11.41 2.73
N ARG A 69 -18.12 -12.28 2.94
CA ARG A 69 -18.02 -13.03 4.18
C ARG A 69 -17.86 -12.12 5.39
N ILE A 70 -17.00 -11.10 5.31
CA ILE A 70 -16.84 -10.11 6.39
C ILE A 70 -18.15 -9.37 6.65
N TYR A 71 -18.94 -9.13 5.60
CA TYR A 71 -20.27 -8.54 5.72
C TYR A 71 -21.30 -9.47 6.38
N GLY A 72 -21.01 -10.77 6.44
CA GLY A 72 -21.88 -11.77 7.01
C GLY A 72 -22.92 -12.34 6.06
N ALA A 73 -22.70 -12.17 4.75
CA ALA A 73 -23.59 -12.73 3.74
C ALA A 73 -23.49 -14.27 3.70
N HIS A 74 -22.32 -14.87 3.97
CA HIS A 74 -22.14 -16.31 3.88
C HIS A 74 -21.02 -16.89 4.78
N ASN A 75 -21.22 -18.12 5.28
CA ASN A 75 -20.21 -18.92 5.96
C ASN A 75 -19.48 -19.84 4.95
N TRP A 76 -18.29 -19.44 4.49
CA TRP A 76 -17.49 -20.23 3.52
C TRP A 76 -16.22 -20.75 4.22
N PRO A 77 -16.19 -22.02 4.66
CA PRO A 77 -15.08 -22.59 5.43
C PRO A 77 -13.75 -22.64 4.68
N LEU A 78 -13.78 -22.62 3.35
CA LEU A 78 -12.56 -22.61 2.52
C LEU A 78 -11.88 -21.23 2.50
N LEU A 79 -12.65 -20.14 2.66
CA LEU A 79 -12.11 -18.79 2.81
C LEU A 79 -11.48 -18.55 4.19
N ASP A 80 -11.67 -19.43 5.17
CA ASP A 80 -10.97 -19.37 6.47
C ASP A 80 -9.45 -19.51 6.34
N GLN A 81 -8.99 -20.10 5.24
CA GLN A 81 -7.58 -20.27 4.98
C GLN A 81 -6.95 -19.02 4.34
N VAL A 82 -7.77 -18.16 3.71
CA VAL A 82 -7.33 -16.87 3.17
C VAL A 82 -7.24 -15.89 4.34
N THR A 83 -6.03 -15.65 4.84
CA THR A 83 -5.78 -14.96 6.12
C THR A 83 -5.51 -13.46 5.97
N TYR A 84 -6.02 -12.82 4.91
CA TYR A 84 -5.69 -11.43 4.54
C TYR A 84 -6.93 -10.51 4.57
N PRO A 85 -7.41 -10.15 5.77
CA PRO A 85 -8.68 -9.43 5.93
C PRO A 85 -8.62 -7.96 5.49
N LEU A 86 -7.42 -7.35 5.41
CA LEU A 86 -7.34 -5.89 5.29
C LEU A 86 -7.77 -5.36 3.92
N TYR A 87 -7.38 -6.05 2.84
CA TYR A 87 -7.79 -5.65 1.49
C TYR A 87 -9.29 -5.92 1.20
N PRO A 88 -9.85 -7.10 1.55
CA PRO A 88 -11.30 -7.33 1.55
C PRO A 88 -12.08 -6.30 2.39
N ALA A 89 -11.56 -5.88 3.55
CA ALA A 89 -12.20 -4.82 4.32
C ALA A 89 -12.19 -3.46 3.58
N LEU A 90 -11.12 -3.13 2.84
CA LEU A 90 -11.08 -1.95 1.98
C LEU A 90 -12.11 -2.02 0.86
N ILE A 91 -12.26 -3.18 0.22
CA ILE A 91 -13.34 -3.44 -0.75
C ILE A 91 -14.69 -3.22 -0.07
N LEU A 92 -14.94 -3.86 1.06
CA LEU A 92 -16.21 -3.69 1.77
C LEU A 92 -16.53 -2.22 2.07
N VAL A 93 -15.57 -1.44 2.57
CA VAL A 93 -15.76 -0.01 2.86
C VAL A 93 -16.09 0.77 1.59
N THR A 94 -15.29 0.62 0.54
CA THR A 94 -15.45 1.39 -0.71
C THR A 94 -16.75 1.06 -1.45
N TYR A 95 -17.16 -0.21 -1.43
CA TYR A 95 -18.37 -0.65 -2.10
C TYR A 95 -19.63 -0.48 -1.25
N LYS A 96 -19.63 -0.89 0.02
CA LYS A 96 -20.85 -0.88 0.85
C LYS A 96 -21.17 0.50 1.41
N TRP A 97 -20.20 1.21 1.96
CA TRP A 97 -20.46 2.48 2.63
C TRP A 97 -20.47 3.65 1.66
N PHE A 98 -19.71 3.54 0.57
CA PHE A 98 -19.62 4.59 -0.45
C PHE A 98 -20.25 4.23 -1.79
N GLY A 99 -20.65 2.98 -2.02
CA GLY A 99 -21.44 2.59 -3.19
C GLY A 99 -20.71 2.66 -4.53
N SER A 100 -19.36 2.63 -4.57
CA SER A 100 -18.64 2.93 -5.82
C SER A 100 -17.35 2.13 -6.00
N ALA A 101 -17.31 1.32 -7.06
CA ALA A 101 -16.10 0.65 -7.54
C ALA A 101 -15.01 1.65 -7.97
N TYR A 102 -15.41 2.79 -8.52
CA TYR A 102 -14.50 3.87 -8.92
C TYR A 102 -13.76 4.48 -7.73
N LEU A 103 -14.32 4.39 -6.52
CA LEU A 103 -13.62 4.83 -5.32
C LEU A 103 -12.43 3.94 -5.00
N LEU A 104 -12.54 2.62 -5.21
CA LEU A 104 -11.40 1.71 -5.05
C LEU A 104 -10.30 2.05 -6.04
N VAL A 105 -10.65 2.29 -7.31
CA VAL A 105 -9.70 2.72 -8.36
C VAL A 105 -9.04 4.05 -7.98
N ALA A 106 -9.82 5.03 -7.50
CA ALA A 106 -9.29 6.32 -7.07
C ALA A 106 -8.35 6.18 -5.86
N VAL A 107 -8.68 5.31 -4.90
CA VAL A 107 -7.82 5.00 -3.76
C VAL A 107 -6.51 4.36 -4.24
N GLN A 108 -6.56 3.35 -5.09
CA GLN A 108 -5.36 2.71 -5.64
C GLN A 108 -4.51 3.69 -6.47
N PHE A 109 -5.14 4.59 -7.22
CA PHE A 109 -4.46 5.68 -7.92
C PHE A 109 -3.71 6.58 -6.94
N VAL A 110 -4.36 7.02 -5.85
CA VAL A 110 -3.70 7.82 -4.80
C VAL A 110 -2.55 7.06 -4.15
N MET A 111 -2.71 5.75 -3.89
CA MET A 111 -1.63 4.90 -3.39
C MET A 111 -0.43 4.92 -4.35
N SER A 112 -0.67 4.73 -5.64
CA SER A 112 0.36 4.74 -6.71
C SER A 112 1.13 6.06 -6.76
N VAL A 113 0.42 7.18 -6.76
CA VAL A 113 1.01 8.54 -6.78
C VAL A 113 1.87 8.80 -5.55
N SER A 114 1.53 8.19 -4.41
CA SER A 114 2.20 8.43 -3.13
C SER A 114 3.55 7.72 -2.99
N ILE A 115 3.80 6.63 -3.71
CA ILE A 115 4.98 5.77 -3.49
C ILE A 115 6.30 6.53 -3.68
N ALA A 116 6.49 7.20 -4.81
CA ALA A 116 7.76 7.89 -5.10
C ALA A 116 8.04 9.09 -4.17
N PRO A 117 7.06 9.97 -3.88
CA PRO A 117 7.20 10.99 -2.84
C PRO A 117 7.60 10.44 -1.47
N LEU A 118 7.03 9.29 -1.07
CA LEU A 118 7.37 8.63 0.20
C LEU A 118 8.84 8.20 0.23
N TYR A 119 9.33 7.49 -0.80
CA TYR A 119 10.75 7.10 -0.88
C TYR A 119 11.69 8.30 -0.92
N TYR A 120 11.35 9.36 -1.66
CA TYR A 120 12.13 10.59 -1.66
C TYR A 120 12.17 11.21 -0.26
N TYR A 121 11.02 11.33 0.40
CA TYR A 121 10.92 11.90 1.73
C TYR A 121 11.71 11.07 2.76
N ALA A 122 11.69 9.75 2.66
CA ALA A 122 12.43 8.83 3.52
C ALA A 122 13.96 9.02 3.42
N LEU A 123 14.48 9.15 2.19
CA LEU A 123 15.92 9.14 1.91
C LEU A 123 16.56 10.53 1.88
N LYS A 124 15.77 11.60 1.71
CA LYS A 124 16.27 12.98 1.59
C LYS A 124 17.26 13.39 2.69
N PRO A 125 17.07 13.04 3.98
CA PRO A 125 18.00 13.43 5.05
C PRO A 125 19.42 12.85 4.89
N TYR A 126 19.55 11.73 4.18
CA TYR A 126 20.83 11.06 3.97
C TYR A 126 21.53 11.58 2.71
N SER A 127 20.78 11.64 1.61
CA SER A 127 21.26 12.15 0.33
C SER A 127 20.09 12.53 -0.55
N ALA A 128 19.93 13.83 -0.82
CA ALA A 128 18.88 14.33 -1.70
C ALA A 128 19.01 13.79 -3.14
N VAL A 129 20.25 13.55 -3.61
CA VAL A 129 20.50 12.99 -4.95
C VAL A 129 20.06 11.53 -5.01
N LEU A 130 20.47 10.71 -4.03
CA LEU A 130 20.04 9.31 -3.96
C LEU A 130 18.52 9.21 -3.83
N ALA A 131 17.92 10.03 -2.97
CA ALA A 131 16.47 10.09 -2.80
C ALA A 131 15.73 10.40 -4.11
N THR A 132 16.26 11.36 -4.89
CA THR A 132 15.69 11.71 -6.20
C THR A 132 15.83 10.56 -7.18
N LEU A 133 17.00 9.92 -7.27
CA LEU A 133 17.23 8.79 -8.16
C LEU A 133 16.31 7.62 -7.85
N VAL A 134 16.19 7.24 -6.57
CA VAL A 134 15.28 6.16 -6.14
C VAL A 134 13.85 6.50 -6.52
N ALA A 135 13.38 7.71 -6.22
CA ALA A 135 12.01 8.12 -6.56
C ALA A 135 11.75 8.12 -8.06
N LEU A 136 12.71 8.55 -8.89
CA LEU A 136 12.61 8.50 -10.35
C LEU A 136 12.56 7.06 -10.86
N VAL A 137 13.42 6.17 -10.35
CA VAL A 137 13.40 4.74 -10.69
C VAL A 137 12.04 4.12 -10.35
N THR A 138 11.49 4.45 -9.18
CA THR A 138 10.16 3.98 -8.79
C THR A 138 9.04 4.54 -9.67
N LEU A 139 9.16 5.77 -10.17
CA LEU A 139 8.18 6.36 -11.10
C LEU A 139 8.22 5.70 -12.48
N VAL A 140 9.41 5.36 -12.99
CA VAL A 140 9.55 4.77 -14.33
C VAL A 140 9.35 3.25 -14.34
N ASP A 141 9.39 2.60 -13.19
CA ASP A 141 9.12 1.17 -13.09
C ASP A 141 7.69 0.86 -13.54
N PHE A 142 7.57 0.25 -14.72
CA PHE A 142 6.30 0.03 -15.35
C PHE A 142 5.45 -1.01 -14.60
N GLN A 143 6.09 -2.08 -14.12
CA GLN A 143 5.43 -3.23 -13.53
C GLN A 143 4.74 -2.86 -12.20
N SER A 144 5.42 -2.13 -11.32
CA SER A 144 4.78 -1.63 -10.10
C SER A 144 3.62 -0.70 -10.43
N GLY A 145 3.76 0.14 -11.46
CA GLY A 145 2.76 1.11 -11.86
C GLY A 145 1.47 0.47 -12.32
N THR A 146 1.55 -0.49 -13.23
CA THR A 146 0.39 -1.22 -13.74
C THR A 146 -0.29 -2.04 -12.64
N THR A 147 0.45 -2.51 -11.63
CA THR A 147 -0.11 -3.26 -10.51
C THR A 147 -1.20 -2.47 -9.77
N PHE A 148 -1.09 -1.14 -9.70
CA PHE A 148 -2.11 -0.29 -9.08
C PHE A 148 -3.41 -0.15 -9.88
N ASN A 149 -3.45 -0.64 -11.12
CA ASN A 149 -4.68 -0.67 -11.91
C ASN A 149 -5.45 -1.97 -11.70
N PHE A 150 -4.87 -2.95 -10.98
CA PHE A 150 -5.52 -4.22 -10.73
C PHE A 150 -6.15 -4.29 -9.34
N THR A 151 -7.32 -4.91 -9.28
CA THR A 151 -7.96 -5.26 -8.00
C THR A 151 -7.22 -6.43 -7.35
N GLY A 152 -6.30 -6.13 -6.44
CA GLY A 152 -5.51 -7.12 -5.71
C GLY A 152 -4.96 -6.54 -4.40
N ALA A 153 -4.42 -7.37 -3.52
CA ALA A 153 -3.85 -6.91 -2.24
C ALA A 153 -2.50 -6.18 -2.42
N GLU A 154 -1.87 -6.31 -3.59
CA GLU A 154 -0.58 -5.75 -3.98
C GLU A 154 -0.50 -4.22 -3.79
N PRO A 155 -1.44 -3.39 -4.28
CA PRO A 155 -1.36 -1.94 -4.18
C PRO A 155 -1.29 -1.46 -2.72
N LEU A 156 -2.16 -2.01 -1.87
CA LEU A 156 -2.18 -1.70 -0.44
C LEU A 156 -0.90 -2.18 0.24
N TYR A 157 -0.44 -3.39 -0.09
CA TYR A 157 0.79 -3.95 0.45
C TYR A 157 2.03 -3.12 0.10
N MET A 158 2.16 -2.69 -1.16
CA MET A 158 3.27 -1.84 -1.63
C MET A 158 3.26 -0.47 -0.94
N LEU A 159 2.09 0.13 -0.74
CA LEU A 159 1.97 1.36 0.04
C LEU A 159 2.43 1.16 1.48
N LEU A 160 1.98 0.08 2.14
CA LEU A 160 2.36 -0.21 3.52
C LEU A 160 3.87 -0.45 3.68
N ILE A 161 4.52 -1.09 2.71
CA ILE A 161 5.99 -1.19 2.68
C ILE A 161 6.63 0.19 2.58
N ALA A 162 6.17 1.03 1.65
CA ALA A 162 6.71 2.38 1.46
C ALA A 162 6.53 3.25 2.72
N LEU A 163 5.37 3.18 3.37
CA LEU A 163 5.09 3.87 4.63
C LEU A 163 6.00 3.37 5.76
N THR A 164 6.12 2.04 5.92
CA THR A 164 6.96 1.43 6.96
C THR A 164 8.42 1.85 6.79
N PHE A 165 8.93 1.75 5.56
CA PHE A 165 10.26 2.22 5.21
C PHE A 165 10.44 3.72 5.49
N THR A 166 9.44 4.54 5.14
CA THR A 166 9.50 5.99 5.36
C THR A 166 9.61 6.34 6.83
N VAL A 167 8.78 5.74 7.69
CA VAL A 167 8.81 5.98 9.13
C VAL A 167 10.14 5.53 9.72
N LEU A 168 10.62 4.34 9.34
CA LEU A 168 11.91 3.80 9.81
C LEU A 168 13.10 4.69 9.40
N MET A 169 13.20 5.07 8.12
CA MET A 169 14.29 5.92 7.66
C MET A 169 14.23 7.32 8.29
N ARG A 170 13.04 7.85 8.55
CA ARG A 170 12.92 9.15 9.22
C ARG A 170 13.30 9.11 10.69
N GLN A 171 12.99 8.03 11.41
CA GLN A 171 13.47 7.83 12.77
C GLN A 171 14.99 7.72 12.86
N THR A 172 15.61 7.23 11.81
CA THR A 172 17.05 6.98 11.75
C THR A 172 17.83 8.15 11.13
N ALA A 173 17.13 9.25 10.80
CA ALA A 173 17.73 10.40 10.14
C ALA A 173 18.67 11.17 11.09
N PRO A 174 19.76 11.77 10.60
CA PRO A 174 20.71 12.53 11.42
C PRO A 174 20.09 13.70 12.20
N GLU A 175 19.01 14.26 11.67
CA GLU A 175 18.29 15.42 12.21
C GLU A 175 17.17 15.02 13.20
N ALA A 176 16.91 13.71 13.36
CA ALA A 176 15.80 13.24 14.18
C ALA A 176 16.09 13.42 15.68
N SER A 177 15.14 14.00 16.42
CA SER A 177 15.20 13.99 17.87
C SER A 177 14.93 12.57 18.39
N ARG A 178 15.65 12.12 19.42
CA ARG A 178 15.59 10.72 19.92
C ARG A 178 14.31 10.36 20.69
N ASN A 179 13.32 11.25 20.79
CA ASN A 179 12.13 11.10 21.64
C ASN A 179 10.84 10.88 20.83
N TRP A 180 10.78 9.83 19.98
CA TRP A 180 9.56 9.55 19.20
C TRP A 180 8.97 8.19 19.57
N SER A 181 8.26 8.13 20.70
CA SER A 181 7.46 6.94 21.07
C SER A 181 6.33 6.67 20.07
N VAL A 182 5.74 7.72 19.50
CA VAL A 182 4.62 7.60 18.56
C VAL A 182 5.05 6.90 17.27
N SER A 183 6.17 7.32 16.66
CA SER A 183 6.62 6.69 15.41
C SER A 183 7.05 5.24 15.63
N ASP A 184 7.61 4.90 16.80
CA ASP A 184 7.98 3.53 17.14
C ASP A 184 6.74 2.63 17.19
N SER A 185 5.66 3.10 17.82
CA SER A 185 4.34 2.45 17.78
C SER A 185 3.78 2.38 16.36
N THR A 186 3.91 3.43 15.56
CA THR A 186 3.45 3.47 14.16
C THR A 186 4.11 2.38 13.31
N VAL A 187 5.42 2.14 13.48
CA VAL A 187 6.09 1.02 12.80
C VAL A 187 5.46 -0.31 13.19
N GLY A 188 5.22 -0.54 14.50
CA GLY A 188 4.55 -1.75 14.98
C GLY A 188 3.16 -1.96 14.36
N ILE A 189 2.36 -0.89 14.29
CA ILE A 189 1.03 -0.91 13.65
C ILE A 189 1.16 -1.26 12.16
N LEU A 190 2.07 -0.61 11.43
CA LEU A 190 2.26 -0.84 10.00
C LEU A 190 2.74 -2.28 9.70
N LEU A 191 3.58 -2.87 10.56
CA LEU A 191 3.98 -4.28 10.45
C LEU A 191 2.79 -5.23 10.57
N VAL A 192 1.85 -4.97 11.49
CA VAL A 192 0.61 -5.75 11.59
C VAL A 192 -0.26 -5.56 10.36
N LEU A 193 -0.44 -4.32 9.89
CA LEU A 193 -1.24 -4.06 8.70
C LEU A 193 -0.67 -4.78 7.47
N MET A 194 0.66 -4.82 7.30
CA MET A 194 1.29 -5.61 6.24
C MET A 194 0.99 -7.11 6.36
N TRP A 195 1.07 -7.66 7.58
CA TRP A 195 0.69 -9.05 7.84
C TRP A 195 -0.77 -9.32 7.47
N LEU A 196 -1.69 -8.43 7.87
CA LEU A 196 -3.12 -8.55 7.56
C LEU A 196 -3.46 -8.31 6.07
N THR A 197 -2.49 -7.87 5.27
CA THR A 197 -2.66 -7.65 3.83
C THR A 197 -2.16 -8.84 3.00
N ARG A 198 -1.02 -9.47 3.35
CA ARG A 198 -0.47 -10.68 2.67
C ARG A 198 0.42 -11.51 3.59
N THR A 199 0.53 -12.85 3.40
CA THR A 199 1.45 -13.63 4.26
C THR A 199 2.90 -13.30 4.01
N ILE A 200 3.25 -12.81 2.82
CA ILE A 200 4.62 -12.34 2.53
C ILE A 200 5.04 -11.25 3.52
N GLY A 201 4.09 -10.42 3.99
CA GLY A 201 4.33 -9.42 5.02
C GLY A 201 4.85 -10.01 6.34
N ARG A 202 4.51 -11.27 6.66
CA ARG A 202 5.02 -11.97 7.86
C ARG A 202 6.54 -12.14 7.80
N TYR A 203 7.10 -12.39 6.62
CA TYR A 203 8.54 -12.54 6.42
C TYR A 203 9.31 -11.23 6.63
N LEU A 204 8.63 -10.07 6.54
CA LEU A 204 9.23 -8.75 6.75
C LEU A 204 9.28 -8.32 8.22
N ILE A 205 8.44 -8.92 9.09
CA ILE A 205 8.37 -8.55 10.52
C ILE A 205 9.74 -8.73 11.19
N LEU A 206 10.37 -9.88 11.01
CA LEU A 206 11.63 -10.20 11.68
C LEU A 206 12.80 -9.33 11.16
N PRO A 207 13.03 -9.19 9.83
CA PRO A 207 14.06 -8.28 9.32
C PRO A 207 13.87 -6.84 9.79
N TYR A 208 12.65 -6.29 9.74
CA TYR A 208 12.39 -4.93 10.22
C TYR A 208 12.60 -4.80 11.73
N GLY A 209 12.19 -5.79 12.52
CA GLY A 209 12.41 -5.83 13.96
C GLY A 209 13.90 -5.87 14.32
N ILE A 210 14.69 -6.70 13.63
CA ILE A 210 16.14 -6.79 13.82
C ILE A 210 16.81 -5.47 13.46
N VAL A 211 16.52 -4.90 12.28
CA VAL A 211 17.11 -3.62 11.86
C VAL A 211 16.73 -2.50 12.83
N PHE A 212 15.48 -2.44 13.28
CA PHE A 212 15.02 -1.47 14.27
C PHE A 212 15.76 -1.62 15.61
N PHE A 213 15.89 -2.84 16.12
CA PHE A 213 16.61 -3.09 17.37
C PHE A 213 18.10 -2.72 17.26
N LEU A 214 18.77 -3.15 16.19
CA LEU A 214 20.19 -2.87 15.96
C LEU A 214 20.49 -1.38 15.83
N TYR A 215 19.58 -0.63 15.20
CA TYR A 215 19.73 0.80 15.03
C TYR A 215 19.44 1.55 16.33
N THR A 216 18.32 1.25 16.98
CA THR A 216 17.89 2.00 18.17
C THR A 216 18.69 1.63 19.42
N ARG A 217 19.19 0.39 19.49
CA ARG A 217 19.90 -0.22 20.64
C ARG A 217 19.19 0.02 21.98
N SER A 218 17.86 0.11 21.95
CA SER A 218 17.05 0.50 23.10
C SER A 218 15.89 -0.47 23.31
N ILE A 219 15.91 -1.14 24.46
CA ILE A 219 14.85 -2.06 24.88
C ILE A 219 13.52 -1.30 25.01
N LYS A 220 13.53 -0.08 25.58
CA LYS A 220 12.31 0.72 25.75
C LYS A 220 11.62 1.01 24.41
N ARG A 221 12.38 1.43 23.39
CA ARG A 221 11.84 1.72 22.04
C ARG A 221 11.34 0.47 21.34
N THR A 222 12.05 -0.64 21.54
CA THR A 222 11.63 -1.95 21.02
C THR A 222 10.32 -2.41 21.66
N LEU A 223 10.16 -2.22 22.98
CA LEU A 223 8.90 -2.48 23.67
C LEU A 223 7.77 -1.58 23.16
N THR A 224 8.03 -0.32 22.83
CA THR A 224 7.02 0.58 22.23
C THR A 224 6.56 0.09 20.85
N LEU A 225 7.48 -0.37 20.00
CA LEU A 225 7.14 -1.01 18.73
C LEU A 225 6.28 -2.26 18.95
N ILE A 226 6.71 -3.16 19.85
CA ILE A 226 5.96 -4.37 20.20
C ILE A 226 4.58 -4.01 20.74
N ALA A 227 4.46 -2.99 21.58
CA ALA A 227 3.17 -2.52 22.08
C ALA A 227 2.27 -2.04 20.94
N GLY A 228 2.78 -1.23 20.00
CA GLY A 228 2.03 -0.81 18.81
C GLY A 228 1.56 -2.00 17.96
N PHE A 229 2.42 -2.99 17.79
CA PHE A 229 2.10 -4.25 17.10
C PHE A 229 0.98 -5.01 17.83
N VAL A 230 1.13 -5.27 19.12
CA VAL A 230 0.14 -6.01 19.91
C VAL A 230 -1.20 -5.26 19.95
N VAL A 231 -1.19 -3.93 20.11
CA VAL A 231 -2.41 -3.12 20.10
C VAL A 231 -3.13 -3.20 18.75
N ALA A 232 -2.42 -3.10 17.62
CA ALA A 232 -3.03 -3.24 16.31
C ALA A 232 -3.63 -4.64 16.10
N LEU A 233 -2.96 -5.69 16.57
CA LEU A 233 -3.45 -7.06 16.47
C LEU A 233 -4.69 -7.28 17.35
N LEU A 234 -4.69 -6.78 18.59
CA LEU A 234 -5.84 -6.83 19.48
C LEU A 234 -7.01 -6.00 18.95
N ALA A 235 -6.74 -4.83 18.36
CA ALA A 235 -7.77 -4.03 17.71
C ALA A 235 -8.39 -4.76 16.52
N TYR A 236 -7.58 -5.48 15.72
CA TYR A 236 -8.08 -6.35 14.66
C TYR A 236 -8.91 -7.50 15.22
N MET A 237 -8.44 -8.19 16.27
CA MET A 237 -9.19 -9.28 16.90
C MET A 237 -10.53 -8.78 17.45
N LEU A 238 -10.54 -7.63 18.13
CA LEU A 238 -11.76 -7.01 18.65
C LEU A 238 -12.70 -6.60 17.51
N LEU A 239 -12.18 -6.00 16.43
CA LEU A 239 -12.98 -5.66 15.26
C LEU A 239 -13.57 -6.92 14.64
N SER A 240 -12.78 -7.99 14.54
CA SER A 240 -13.24 -9.27 14.01
C SER A 240 -14.33 -9.90 14.88
N THR A 241 -14.24 -9.83 16.20
CA THR A 241 -15.29 -10.36 17.09
C THR A 241 -16.54 -9.51 17.09
N LEU A 242 -16.42 -8.17 17.02
CA LEU A 242 -17.56 -7.26 16.99
C LEU A 242 -18.30 -7.29 15.64
N VAL A 243 -17.57 -7.40 14.53
CA VAL A 243 -18.16 -7.40 13.17
C VAL A 243 -18.59 -8.81 12.75
N LEU A 244 -17.85 -9.86 13.12
CA LEU A 244 -18.12 -11.24 12.71
C LEU A 244 -18.88 -12.05 13.77
N GLY A 245 -18.97 -11.58 15.02
CA GLY A 245 -19.72 -12.24 16.09
C GLY A 245 -21.24 -12.21 15.89
N ASP A 246 -21.76 -11.18 15.22
CA ASP A 246 -23.19 -11.04 14.88
C ASP A 246 -23.63 -11.88 13.65
N VAL A 247 -22.68 -12.45 12.92
CA VAL A 247 -22.94 -13.16 11.64
C VAL A 247 -23.41 -14.61 11.85
N ALA A 248 -23.30 -15.15 13.07
CA ALA A 248 -23.73 -16.51 13.39
C ALA A 248 -25.26 -16.75 13.31
N GLY A 249 -26.05 -15.73 12.98
CA GLY A 249 -27.52 -15.79 12.95
C GLY A 249 -28.20 -15.73 11.58
N LEU A 250 -27.46 -15.63 10.47
CA LEU A 250 -28.07 -15.51 9.14
C LEU A 250 -28.03 -16.85 8.39
N ASN A 251 -29.21 -17.43 8.16
CA ASN A 251 -29.42 -18.64 7.39
C ASN A 251 -28.82 -18.49 5.99
N ALA A 252 -27.85 -19.35 5.71
CA ALA A 252 -27.27 -19.53 4.40
C ALA A 252 -28.24 -20.33 3.52
N THR A 253 -28.91 -19.67 2.59
CA THR A 253 -29.34 -20.28 1.33
C THR A 253 -29.44 -19.20 0.26
N ASP A 254 -28.65 -19.45 -0.78
CA ASP A 254 -28.66 -18.90 -2.13
C ASP A 254 -28.30 -17.42 -2.37
N TYR A 255 -27.41 -17.23 -3.36
CA TYR A 255 -27.16 -16.00 -4.13
C TYR A 255 -26.38 -14.86 -3.45
N ALA A 256 -25.11 -14.66 -3.83
CA ALA A 256 -24.44 -13.36 -3.66
C ALA A 256 -23.81 -12.83 -4.95
N PHE A 257 -22.81 -13.52 -5.52
CA PHE A 257 -22.03 -12.94 -6.62
C PHE A 257 -22.86 -12.59 -7.87
N THR A 258 -23.76 -13.48 -8.32
CA THR A 258 -24.61 -13.26 -9.50
C THR A 258 -25.67 -12.18 -9.29
N ARG A 259 -26.26 -12.08 -8.09
CA ARG A 259 -27.28 -11.06 -7.77
C ARG A 259 -26.66 -9.69 -7.58
N ILE A 260 -25.43 -9.63 -7.06
CA ILE A 260 -24.66 -8.41 -6.93
C ILE A 260 -24.24 -7.88 -8.30
N MET A 261 -23.74 -8.71 -9.21
CA MET A 261 -23.47 -8.32 -10.59
C MET A 261 -24.74 -7.92 -11.35
N HIS A 262 -25.90 -8.53 -11.04
CA HIS A 262 -27.19 -8.16 -11.63
C HIS A 262 -27.84 -6.91 -11.02
N HIS A 263 -27.61 -6.60 -9.73
CA HIS A 263 -28.12 -5.41 -9.06
C HIS A 263 -27.17 -4.21 -9.14
N HIS A 264 -25.90 -4.47 -9.47
CA HIS A 264 -24.87 -3.48 -9.71
C HIS A 264 -24.18 -3.72 -11.07
N PRO A 265 -24.89 -3.53 -12.20
CA PRO A 265 -24.33 -3.69 -13.54
C PRO A 265 -23.07 -2.83 -13.77
N GLU A 266 -22.91 -1.74 -13.02
CA GLU A 266 -21.70 -0.91 -13.01
C GLU A 266 -20.43 -1.65 -12.52
N TRP A 267 -20.56 -2.80 -11.86
CA TRP A 267 -19.42 -3.65 -11.46
C TRP A 267 -18.92 -4.49 -12.64
N VAL A 268 -19.83 -4.89 -13.53
CA VAL A 268 -19.53 -5.60 -14.79
C VAL A 268 -18.92 -4.64 -15.81
N ASP A 269 -19.45 -3.42 -15.89
CA ASP A 269 -18.96 -2.38 -16.80
C ASP A 269 -17.58 -1.84 -16.41
N ALA A 270 -17.25 -1.83 -15.12
CA ALA A 270 -15.93 -1.45 -14.62
C ALA A 270 -14.85 -2.52 -14.88
N ASP A 271 -15.25 -3.77 -15.14
CA ASP A 271 -14.35 -4.92 -15.21
C ASP A 271 -13.63 -5.01 -16.56
N ASN A 272 -14.26 -4.63 -17.68
CA ASN A 272 -13.72 -4.75 -19.06
C ASN A 272 -13.09 -6.13 -19.42
N GLY A 273 -13.19 -7.13 -18.54
CA GLY A 273 -12.53 -8.43 -18.62
C GLY A 273 -13.42 -9.49 -19.28
N PRO A 274 -12.83 -10.44 -20.02
CA PRO A 274 -13.58 -11.52 -20.67
C PRO A 274 -14.22 -12.52 -19.68
N TYR A 275 -13.67 -12.64 -18.46
CA TYR A 275 -14.10 -13.61 -17.46
C TYR A 275 -15.46 -13.28 -16.84
N THR A 276 -15.76 -12.00 -16.65
CA THR A 276 -16.99 -11.46 -16.06
C THR A 276 -18.17 -11.61 -16.99
N LYS A 277 -17.93 -11.33 -18.28
CA LYS A 277 -18.90 -11.57 -19.35
C LYS A 277 -19.18 -13.05 -19.54
N GLN A 278 -18.15 -13.90 -19.52
CA GLN A 278 -18.34 -15.35 -19.53
C GLN A 278 -19.12 -15.86 -18.32
N TRP A 279 -18.87 -15.34 -17.11
CA TRP A 279 -19.59 -15.76 -15.90
C TRP A 279 -21.09 -15.44 -15.92
N LEU A 280 -21.46 -14.28 -16.46
CA LEU A 280 -22.86 -13.91 -16.71
C LEU A 280 -23.52 -14.80 -17.78
N GLU A 281 -22.76 -15.18 -18.81
CA GLU A 281 -23.23 -16.12 -19.85
C GLU A 281 -23.41 -17.56 -19.31
N TYR A 282 -22.62 -17.97 -18.30
CA TYR A 282 -22.72 -19.30 -17.68
C TYR A 282 -23.83 -19.44 -16.63
N THR A 283 -24.59 -18.39 -16.31
CA THR A 283 -25.70 -18.45 -15.33
C THR A 283 -27.09 -18.11 -15.92
N PRO A 284 -27.64 -18.87 -16.89
CA PRO A 284 -28.99 -18.60 -17.42
C PRO A 284 -30.14 -18.95 -16.45
N GLY A 285 -29.88 -19.33 -15.19
CA GLY A 285 -30.87 -19.95 -14.30
C GLY A 285 -31.26 -19.16 -13.05
N CYS A 286 -30.74 -17.95 -12.85
CA CYS A 286 -30.85 -17.23 -11.57
C CYS A 286 -31.91 -16.11 -11.57
N THR A 287 -33.02 -16.30 -12.28
CA THR A 287 -34.19 -15.42 -12.23
C THR A 287 -35.37 -16.15 -11.59
N SER A 288 -35.33 -16.26 -10.26
CA SER A 288 -36.52 -16.46 -9.41
C SER A 288 -36.19 -16.03 -7.99
#